data_AF-A0ABD7I5F0-F1
#
_entry.id   AF-A0ABD7I5F0-F1
#
_cell.length_a   1.000
_cell.length_b   1.000
_cell.length_c   1.000
_cell.angle_alpha   90.00
_cell.angle_beta   90.00
_cell.angle_gamma   90.00
#
_symmetry.space_group_name_H-M   'P 1'
#
loop_
_entity.id
_entity.type
_entity.pdbx_description
1 polymer ?
#
loop_
_entity_poly.entity_id
_entity_poly.type
_entity_poly.pdbx_seq_one_letter_code
_entity_poly.pdbx_strand_id
1 'polypeptide(L)' 'MKRIDVVELYVKKRIEKLEETQGEYKVNAKEITELKDVLDVINQTQPNVKYASVGKING' A
#
# COMPACT_ATOMS: atom_id res chain seq x y z
N MET A 1 -0.35 -18.22 10.52
CA MET A 1 0.51 -17.27 9.79
C MET A 1 -0.39 -16.25 9.10
N LYS A 2 -0.15 -14.94 9.29
CA LYS A 2 -0.86 -13.92 8.51
C LYS A 2 -0.41 -14.05 7.06
N ARG A 3 -1.35 -14.09 6.10
CA ARG A 3 -1.01 -13.98 4.68
C ARG A 3 -0.45 -12.58 4.49
N ILE A 4 0.82 -12.48 4.10
CA ILE A 4 1.45 -11.21 3.73
C ILE A 4 1.20 -11.00 2.25
N ASP A 5 0.70 -9.82 1.91
CA ASP A 5 0.74 -9.33 0.55
C ASP A 5 2.18 -8.91 0.25
N VAL A 6 2.84 -9.68 -0.61
CA VAL A 6 4.24 -9.46 -0.98
C VAL A 6 4.45 -8.14 -1.72
N VAL A 7 3.43 -7.65 -2.42
CA VAL A 7 3.47 -6.38 -3.16
C VAL A 7 3.41 -5.23 -2.16
N GLU A 8 2.47 -5.27 -1.23
CA GLU A 8 2.34 -4.28 -0.15
C GLU A 8 3.64 -4.18 0.67
N LEU A 9 4.24 -5.34 1.01
CA LEU A 9 5.51 -5.40 1.72
C LEU A 9 6.67 -4.79 0.93
N TYR A 10 6.73 -5.05 -0.37
CA TYR A 10 7.76 -4.51 -1.25
C TYR A 10 7.66 -2.98 -1.34
N VAL A 11 6.45 -2.44 -1.55
CA VAL A 11 6.21 -0.99 -1.64
C VAL A 11 6.63 -0.31 -0.34
N LYS A 12 6.26 -0.87 0.82
CA LYS A 12 6.68 -0.33 2.14
C LYS A 12 8.20 -0.29 2.30
N LYS A 13 8.89 -1.39 1.99
CA LYS A 13 10.37 -1.45 2.06
C LYS A 13 11.04 -0.47 1.11
N ARG A 14 10.45 -0.23 -0.06
CA ARG A 14 10.99 0.73 -1.04
C ARG A 14 10.86 2.16 -0.54
N ILE A 15 9.72 2.52 0.05
CA ILE A 15 9.50 3.84 0.68
C ILE A 15 10.52 4.04 1.81
N GLU A 16 10.67 3.07 2.71
CA GLU A 16 11.60 3.15 3.85
C GLU A 16 13.04 3.42 3.37
N LYS A 17 13.51 2.68 2.38
CA LYS A 17 14.85 2.89 1.79
C LYS A 17 15.00 4.27 1.13
N LEU A 18 13.94 4.79 0.52
CA LEU A 18 13.94 6.11 -0.11
C LEU A 18 13.91 7.25 0.93
N GLU A 19 13.21 7.04 2.05
CA GLU A 19 13.18 7.97 3.19
C GLU A 19 14.51 7.96 3.95
N GLU A 20 15.17 6.81 4.14
CA GLU A 20 16.53 6.71 4.68
C GLU A 20 17.56 7.45 3.81
N THR A 21 17.40 7.36 2.49
CA THR A 21 18.28 8.02 1.53
C THR A 21 17.90 9.46 1.23
N GLN A 22 16.79 9.99 1.77
CA GLN A 22 16.35 11.36 1.49
C GLN A 22 17.35 12.42 1.94
N GLY A 23 18.17 12.14 2.96
CA GLY A 23 19.22 13.05 3.44
C GLY A 23 18.77 14.50 3.55
N GLU A 24 19.66 15.44 3.24
CA GLU A 24 19.39 16.89 3.31
C GLU A 24 18.65 17.43 2.06
N TYR A 25 18.76 16.74 0.92
CA TYR A 25 18.32 17.27 -0.38
C TYR A 25 16.93 16.78 -0.83
N LYS A 26 16.29 15.87 -0.08
CA LYS A 26 14.93 15.36 -0.34
C LYS A 26 14.67 14.92 -1.79
N VAL A 27 15.69 14.44 -2.49
CA VAL A 27 15.69 14.15 -3.94
C VAL A 27 14.58 13.18 -4.35
N ASN A 28 14.17 12.29 -3.45
CA ASN A 28 13.21 11.22 -3.72
C ASN A 28 11.77 11.57 -3.32
N ALA A 29 11.47 12.83 -2.97
CA ALA A 29 10.15 13.21 -2.45
C ALA A 29 9.00 12.86 -3.42
N LYS A 30 9.21 13.01 -4.73
CA LYS A 30 8.22 12.66 -5.76
C LYS A 30 7.99 11.15 -5.82
N GLU A 31 9.07 10.36 -5.87
CA GLU A 31 9.00 8.89 -5.90
C GLU A 31 8.32 8.33 -4.64
N ILE A 32 8.62 8.90 -3.47
CA ILE A 32 7.95 8.53 -2.20
C ILE A 32 6.46 8.82 -2.25
N THR A 33 6.05 9.96 -2.83
CA THR A 33 4.63 10.34 -2.94
C THR A 33 3.89 9.36 -3.86
N GLU A 34 4.44 9.06 -5.03
CA GLU A 34 3.83 8.11 -5.97
C GLU A 34 3.73 6.70 -5.35
N LEU A 35 4.74 6.25 -4.60
CA LEU A 35 4.69 4.96 -3.90
C LEU A 35 3.65 4.94 -2.77
N LYS A 36 3.42 6.07 -2.08
CA LYS A 36 2.36 6.20 -1.07
C LYS A 36 0.97 6.12 -1.71
N ASP A 37 0.79 6.73 -2.89
CA ASP A 37 -0.46 6.61 -3.66
C ASP A 37 -0.72 5.17 -4.10
N VAL A 38 0.31 4.46 -4.57
CA VAL A 38 0.20 3.02 -4.91
C VAL A 38 -0.18 2.19 -3.69
N LEU A 39 0.41 2.47 -2.53
CA LEU A 39 0.07 1.78 -1.28
C LEU A 39 -1.39 2.03 -0.88
N ASP A 40 -1.90 3.25 -1.09
CA ASP A 40 -3.30 3.57 -0.84
C ASP A 40 -4.24 2.81 -1.78
N VAL A 41 -3.94 2.74 -3.08
CA VAL A 41 -4.69 1.92 -4.04
C VAL A 41 -4.70 0.45 -3.64
N ILE A 42 -3.57 -0.11 -3.19
CA ILE A 42 -3.51 -1.49 -2.67
C ILE A 42 -4.44 -1.64 -1.46
N ASN A 43 -4.44 -0.71 -0.51
CA ASN A 43 -5.33 -0.77 0.65
C ASN A 43 -6.82 -0.63 0.30
N GLN A 44 -7.14 0.17 -0.72
CA GLN A 44 -8.51 0.34 -1.23
C GLN A 44 -9.01 -0.89 -1.98
N THR A 45 -8.13 -1.53 -2.75
CA THR A 45 -8.46 -2.66 -3.65
C THR A 45 -8.28 -4.01 -3.00
N GLN A 46 -7.46 -4.12 -1.95
CA GLN A 46 -7.40 -5.31 -1.14
C GLN A 46 -8.83 -5.61 -0.72
N PRO A 47 -9.29 -6.87 -0.88
CA PRO A 47 -10.61 -7.28 -0.46
C PRO A 47 -10.64 -7.12 1.05
N ASN A 48 -11.04 -5.92 1.47
CA ASN A 48 -11.43 -5.62 2.81
C ASN A 48 -12.41 -6.74 3.15
N VAL A 49 -12.14 -7.46 4.22
CA VAL A 49 -13.08 -8.42 4.83
C VAL A 49 -14.48 -7.77 5.04
N LYS A 50 -14.59 -6.44 4.89
CA LYS A 50 -15.83 -5.64 4.83
C LYS A 50 -16.68 -5.79 3.56
N TYR A 51 -16.17 -6.22 2.41
CA TYR A 51 -16.98 -6.44 1.19
C TYR A 51 -17.55 -7.86 1.07
N ALA A 52 -17.43 -8.69 2.10
CA ALA A 52 -18.03 -10.02 2.14
C ALA A 52 -19.56 -10.03 2.43
N SER A 53 -20.24 -8.89 2.54
CA SER A 53 -21.66 -8.85 2.97
C SER A 53 -22.67 -8.19 2.03
N VAL A 54 -22.29 -7.64 0.88
CA VAL A 54 -23.27 -7.10 -0.09
C VAL A 54 -23.71 -8.21 -1.05
N GLY A 55 -24.39 -9.21 -0.51
CA GLY A 55 -24.80 -10.40 -1.27
C GLY A 55 -25.80 -11.30 -0.57
N LYS A 56 -26.69 -10.76 0.27
CA LYS A 56 -27.97 -11.44 0.56
C LYS A 56 -29.02 -10.87 -0.39
N ILE A 57 -29.13 -11.48 -1.57
CA ILE A 57 -30.39 -11.48 -2.30
C ILE A 57 -31.31 -12.42 -1.53
N ASN A 58 -32.23 -11.87 -0.74
CA ASN A 58 -33.31 -12.68 -0.19
C ASN A 58 -34.28 -12.95 -1.33
N GLY A 59 -34.32 -14.20 -1.80
CA GLY A 59 -35.47 -14.76 -2.51
C GLY A 59 -36.56 -15.17 -1.53
#